data_AF-A0A1V3GC22-F1
#
_entry.id   AF-A0A1V3GC22-F1
#
_cell.length_a   1.000
_cell.length_b   1.000
_cell.length_c   1.000
_cell.angle_alpha   90.00
_cell.angle_beta   90.00
_cell.angle_gamma   90.00
#
_symmetry.space_group_name_H-M   'P 1'
#
loop_
_entity.id
_entity.type
_entity.pdbx_description
1 polymer ?
#
loop_
_entity_poly.entity_id
_entity_poly.type
_entity_poly.pdbx_seq_one_letter_code
_entity_poly.pdbx_strand_id
1 'polypeptide(L)'
;MEAELVEEINKILPSKVISMVIGKLLGDGNLTIEKNKRPRLRFSHKWQDKQWCEHSRNQLTTVLSFPPIKYRKVNGARVKDGFTEIYYAQSLTQPSPFVFYNLTSREPH
;
A
#
# COMPACT_ATOMS: atom_id res chain seq x y z
N MET A 1 17.63 -18.45 -0.46
CA MET A 1 17.25 -17.27 0.33
C MET A 1 16.16 -16.41 -0.33
N GLU A 2 16.40 -15.76 -1.48
CA GLU A 2 15.36 -14.96 -2.15
C GLU A 2 14.22 -15.83 -2.74
N ALA A 3 14.57 -16.97 -3.35
CA ALA A 3 13.60 -17.89 -3.92
C ALA A 3 12.63 -18.49 -2.88
N GLU A 4 13.14 -18.85 -1.69
CA GLU A 4 12.34 -19.39 -0.59
C GLU A 4 11.32 -18.37 -0.07
N LEU A 5 11.72 -17.10 0.02
CA LEU A 5 10.83 -16.02 0.47
C LEU A 5 9.70 -15.78 -0.55
N VAL A 6 10.01 -15.77 -1.84
CA VAL A 6 9.01 -15.65 -2.90
C VAL A 6 8.02 -16.82 -2.83
N GLU A 7 8.52 -18.02 -2.55
CA GLU A 7 7.70 -19.23 -2.42
C GLU A 7 6.79 -19.18 -1.19
N GLU A 8 7.28 -18.69 -0.04
CA GLU A 8 6.46 -18.44 1.14
C GLU A 8 5.37 -17.38 0.90
N ILE A 9 5.71 -16.30 0.21
CA ILE A 9 4.75 -15.24 -0.12
C ILE A 9 3.64 -15.78 -1.05
N ASN A 10 4.01 -16.58 -2.05
CA ASN A 10 3.06 -17.22 -2.97
C ASN A 10 2.13 -18.22 -2.28
N LYS A 11 2.54 -18.81 -1.14
CA LYS A 11 1.67 -19.70 -0.33
C LYS A 11 0.60 -18.93 0.46
N ILE A 12 0.84 -17.65 0.75
CA ILE A 12 0.00 -16.84 1.64
C ILE A 12 -0.93 -15.90 0.85
N LEU A 13 -0.46 -15.38 -0.29
CA LEU A 13 -1.22 -14.46 -1.13
C LEU A 13 -1.34 -14.97 -2.57
N PRO A 14 -2.49 -14.77 -3.22
CA PRO A 14 -2.62 -15.02 -4.65
C PRO A 14 -1.58 -14.22 -5.45
N SER A 15 -0.97 -14.83 -6.47
CA SER A 15 0.01 -14.19 -7.36
C SER A 15 -0.47 -12.84 -7.90
N LYS A 16 -1.75 -12.77 -8.31
CA LYS A 16 -2.40 -11.54 -8.78
C LYS A 16 -2.32 -10.41 -7.75
N VAL A 17 -2.51 -10.72 -6.47
CA VAL A 17 -2.47 -9.73 -5.38
C VAL A 17 -1.06 -9.23 -5.16
N ILE A 18 -0.09 -10.13 -5.17
CA ILE A 18 1.34 -9.79 -5.06
C ILE A 18 1.73 -8.85 -6.21
N SER A 19 1.35 -9.18 -7.45
CA SER A 19 1.61 -8.31 -8.60
C SER A 19 0.96 -6.93 -8.47
N MET A 20 -0.28 -6.85 -7.97
CA MET A 20 -0.95 -5.56 -7.75
C MET A 20 -0.24 -4.72 -6.67
N VAL A 21 0.15 -5.34 -5.56
CA VAL A 21 0.89 -4.67 -4.48
C VAL A 21 2.25 -4.17 -5.00
N ILE A 22 3.01 -5.04 -5.66
CA ILE A 22 4.32 -4.68 -6.23
C ILE A 22 4.17 -3.55 -7.24
N GLY A 23 3.19 -3.64 -8.14
CA GLY A 23 2.91 -2.58 -9.11
C GLY A 23 2.59 -1.24 -8.44
N LYS A 24 1.86 -1.25 -7.30
CA LYS A 24 1.67 -0.04 -6.49
C LYS A 24 2.98 0.44 -5.88
N LEU A 25 3.77 -0.42 -5.25
CA LEU A 25 5.04 -0.04 -4.61
C LEU A 25 6.10 0.48 -5.60
N LEU A 26 6.10 0.00 -6.84
CA LEU A 26 6.95 0.51 -7.92
C LEU A 26 6.44 1.86 -8.49
N GLY A 27 5.17 2.19 -8.25
CA GLY A 27 4.53 3.40 -8.75
C GLY A 27 4.18 4.38 -7.64
N ASP A 28 2.89 4.48 -7.31
CA ASP A 28 2.30 5.50 -6.43
C ASP A 28 2.08 5.04 -4.97
N GLY A 29 2.49 3.82 -4.64
CA GLY A 29 2.29 3.17 -3.36
C GLY A 29 3.53 3.23 -2.47
N ASN A 30 3.31 3.26 -1.16
CA ASN A 30 4.34 3.12 -0.16
C ASN A 30 3.93 2.09 0.91
N LEU A 31 4.92 1.41 1.46
CA LEU A 31 4.75 0.54 2.62
C LEU A 31 5.41 1.22 3.82
N THR A 32 4.61 1.69 4.76
CA THR A 32 5.12 2.33 5.99
C THR A 32 5.33 1.27 7.05
N ILE A 33 6.55 1.22 7.60
CA ILE A 33 6.97 0.31 8.65
C ILE A 33 7.56 1.17 9.76
N GLU A 34 6.90 1.20 10.91
CA GLU A 34 7.29 2.03 12.05
C GLU A 34 7.54 1.11 13.25
N LYS A 35 8.52 1.44 14.08
CA LYS A 35 8.83 0.69 15.30
C LYS A 35 7.57 0.52 16.15
N ASN A 36 7.29 -0.72 16.57
CA ASN A 36 6.11 -1.11 17.36
C ASN A 36 4.75 -0.89 16.67
N LYS A 37 4.71 -0.65 15.35
CA LYS A 37 3.46 -0.58 14.58
C LYS A 37 3.48 -1.60 13.47
N ARG A 38 2.29 -2.08 13.11
CA ARG A 38 2.14 -3.00 11.99
C ARG A 38 2.32 -2.25 10.66
N PRO A 39 2.92 -2.90 9.64
CA PRO A 39 3.07 -2.31 8.31
C PRO A 39 1.73 -1.85 7.72
N ARG A 40 1.75 -0.74 6.98
CA ARG A 40 0.57 -0.22 6.27
C ARG A 40 0.91 0.09 4.83
N LEU A 41 0.12 -0.45 3.92
CA LEU A 41 0.17 -0.07 2.51
C LEU A 41 -0.66 1.19 2.32
N ARG A 42 -0.09 2.21 1.70
CA ARG A 42 -0.80 3.42 1.30
C ARG A 42 -0.46 3.72 -0.15
N PHE A 43 -1.43 4.25 -0.88
CA PHE A 43 -1.23 4.73 -2.25
C PHE A 43 -2.17 5.91 -2.50
N SER A 44 -1.86 6.73 -3.50
CA SER A 44 -2.62 7.95 -3.77
C SER A 44 -2.65 8.32 -5.23
N HIS A 45 -3.79 8.86 -5.65
CA HIS A 45 -4.03 9.35 -7.00
C HIS A 45 -4.40 10.83 -6.94
N LYS A 46 -4.24 11.53 -8.07
CA LYS A 46 -4.71 12.92 -8.19
C LYS A 46 -6.21 13.01 -7.93
N TRP A 47 -6.69 14.17 -7.52
CA TRP A 47 -8.10 14.35 -7.17
C TRP A 47 -9.07 14.01 -8.32
N GLN A 48 -8.67 14.26 -9.58
CA GLN A 48 -9.46 13.90 -10.77
C GLN A 48 -9.63 12.38 -10.91
N ASP A 49 -8.67 11.61 -10.43
CA ASP A 49 -8.60 10.16 -10.56
C ASP A 49 -9.22 9.43 -9.35
N LYS A 50 -10.22 10.05 -8.72
CA LYS A 50 -10.93 9.48 -7.55
C LYS A 50 -11.39 8.04 -7.82
N GLN A 51 -12.03 7.81 -8.96
CA GLN A 51 -12.56 6.50 -9.34
C GLN A 51 -11.46 5.46 -9.50
N TRP A 52 -10.29 5.86 -9.98
CA TRP A 52 -9.13 4.97 -10.11
C TRP A 52 -8.55 4.58 -8.74
N CYS A 53 -8.56 5.52 -7.79
CA CYS A 53 -8.20 5.25 -6.41
C CYS A 53 -9.18 4.27 -5.74
N GLU A 54 -10.49 4.46 -5.95
CA GLU A 54 -11.54 3.54 -5.47
C GLU A 54 -11.42 2.16 -6.09
N HIS A 55 -11.21 2.09 -7.41
CA HIS A 55 -10.99 0.83 -8.13
C HIS A 55 -9.78 0.08 -7.57
N SER A 56 -8.63 0.75 -7.47
CA SER A 56 -7.39 0.17 -6.91
C SER A 56 -7.60 -0.37 -5.49
N ARG A 57 -8.33 0.40 -4.65
CA ARG A 57 -8.69 -0.03 -3.29
C ARG A 57 -9.57 -1.28 -3.31
N ASN A 58 -10.62 -1.29 -4.12
CA ASN A 58 -11.58 -2.39 -4.18
C ASN A 58 -10.93 -3.69 -4.67
N GLN A 59 -9.99 -3.62 -5.61
CA GLN A 59 -9.22 -4.80 -6.05
C GLN A 59 -8.42 -5.42 -4.89
N LEU A 60 -7.84 -4.58 -4.03
CA LEU A 60 -7.04 -5.01 -2.88
C LEU A 60 -7.87 -5.33 -1.64
N THR A 61 -9.16 -4.93 -1.56
CA THR A 61 -10.01 -5.25 -0.40
C THR A 61 -10.33 -6.73 -0.23
N THR A 62 -10.10 -7.54 -1.26
CA THR A 62 -10.24 -9.00 -1.22
C THR A 62 -9.22 -9.67 -0.29
N VAL A 63 -8.09 -9.01 -0.03
CA VAL A 63 -6.99 -9.55 0.78
C VAL A 63 -6.55 -8.63 1.92
N LEU A 64 -6.76 -7.32 1.80
CA LEU A 64 -6.32 -6.32 2.75
C LEU A 64 -7.52 -5.48 3.18
N SER A 65 -7.71 -5.25 4.47
CA SER A 65 -8.76 -4.33 4.92
C SER A 65 -8.37 -2.88 4.63
N PHE A 66 -9.25 -2.17 3.92
CA PHE A 66 -9.14 -0.73 3.71
C PHE A 66 -10.38 0.01 4.25
N PRO A 67 -10.22 1.16 4.93
CA PRO A 67 -11.30 2.12 5.09
C PRO A 67 -11.66 2.75 3.72
N PRO A 68 -12.71 3.58 3.63
CA PRO A 68 -12.97 4.41 2.46
C PRO A 68 -11.77 5.30 2.11
N ILE A 69 -11.63 5.65 0.83
CA ILE A 69 -10.60 6.59 0.39
C ILE A 69 -10.79 7.96 1.06
N LYS A 70 -9.70 8.67 1.27
CA LYS A 70 -9.69 9.97 1.93
C LYS A 70 -9.17 11.04 0.98
N TYR A 71 -9.85 12.17 0.93
CA TYR A 71 -9.35 13.36 0.27
C TYR A 71 -8.27 14.03 1.14
N ARG A 72 -7.22 14.55 0.51
CA ARG A 72 -6.22 15.39 1.16
C ARG A 72 -5.83 16.52 0.23
N LYS A 73 -5.82 17.74 0.77
CA LYS A 73 -5.24 18.93 0.15
C LYS A 73 -4.03 19.39 0.94
N VAL A 74 -2.88 19.51 0.29
CA VAL A 74 -1.65 20.04 0.89
C VAL A 74 -1.53 21.52 0.54
N ASN A 75 -1.71 22.39 1.53
CA ASN A 75 -1.51 23.82 1.34
C ASN A 75 -0.02 24.14 1.55
N GLY A 76 0.66 24.67 0.51
CA GLY A 76 2.07 25.04 0.57
C GLY A 76 2.53 25.82 -0.65
N ALA A 77 3.77 26.31 -0.67
CA ALA A 77 4.29 27.13 -1.77
C ALA A 77 4.26 26.42 -3.16
N ARG A 78 4.20 25.08 -3.18
CA ARG A 78 4.10 24.24 -4.39
C ARG A 78 2.68 24.10 -4.96
N VAL A 79 1.71 24.86 -4.43
CA VAL A 79 0.29 24.84 -4.87
C VAL A 79 0.12 25.15 -6.36
N LYS A 80 1.02 25.92 -6.97
CA LYS A 80 0.92 26.36 -8.37
C LYS A 80 0.92 25.20 -9.40
N ASP A 81 1.42 24.02 -9.04
CA ASP A 81 1.58 22.91 -9.98
C ASP A 81 0.39 21.91 -9.98
N GLY A 82 -0.66 22.16 -9.20
CA GLY A 82 -1.88 21.35 -9.21
C GLY A 82 -1.77 19.95 -8.57
N PHE A 83 -0.63 19.60 -7.97
CA PHE A 83 -0.39 18.31 -7.28
C PHE A 83 -0.84 18.28 -5.82
N THR A 84 -1.56 19.30 -5.36
CA THR A 84 -1.85 19.47 -3.94
C THR A 84 -3.06 18.69 -3.47
N GLU A 85 -3.95 18.32 -4.38
CA GLU A 85 -5.18 17.61 -4.08
C GLU A 85 -5.11 16.16 -4.54
N ILE A 86 -5.27 15.24 -3.59
CA ILE A 86 -5.18 13.80 -3.83
C ILE A 86 -6.33 13.07 -3.15
N TYR A 87 -6.69 11.92 -3.70
CA TYR A 87 -7.37 10.86 -2.95
C TYR A 87 -6.36 9.78 -2.61
N TYR A 88 -6.41 9.28 -1.37
CA TYR A 88 -5.52 8.22 -0.92
C TYR A 88 -6.28 7.11 -0.21
N ALA A 89 -5.76 5.89 -0.37
CA ALA A 89 -6.16 4.73 0.41
C ALA A 89 -5.01 4.35 1.36
N GLN A 90 -5.34 3.87 2.55
CA GLN A 90 -4.36 3.31 3.48
C GLN A 90 -4.98 2.08 4.14
N SER A 91 -4.28 0.95 4.11
CA SER A 91 -4.75 -0.29 4.74
C SER A 91 -4.88 -0.11 6.26
N LEU A 92 -5.83 -0.84 6.85
CA LEU A 92 -5.90 -0.99 8.29
C LEU A 92 -4.72 -1.84 8.78
N THR A 93 -4.41 -1.70 10.06
CA THR A 93 -3.47 -2.59 10.76
C THR A 93 -4.15 -3.93 10.97
N GLN A 94 -4.03 -4.85 10.01
CA GLN A 94 -4.57 -6.20 10.20
C GLN A 94 -3.66 -7.04 11.11
N PRO A 95 -4.20 -8.06 11.81
CA PRO A 95 -3.41 -9.10 12.47
C PRO A 95 -2.46 -9.81 11.52
N SER A 96 -2.89 -10.02 10.27
CA SER A 96 -2.07 -10.56 9.20
C SER A 96 -1.76 -9.49 8.15
N PRO A 97 -0.49 -9.07 8.13
CA PRO A 97 0.27 -9.00 6.90
C PRO A 97 1.55 -9.80 7.10
N PHE A 98 1.44 -11.13 7.25
CA PHE A 98 2.60 -12.02 7.40
C PHE A 98 3.65 -11.77 6.30
N VAL A 99 3.18 -11.42 5.09
CA VAL A 99 4.03 -11.10 3.93
C VAL A 99 4.93 -9.89 4.17
N PHE A 100 4.41 -8.77 4.72
CA PHE A 100 5.22 -7.57 4.92
C PHE A 100 6.06 -7.59 6.19
N TYR A 101 5.60 -8.28 7.23
CA TYR A 101 6.36 -8.42 8.47
C TYR A 101 7.60 -9.30 8.25
N ASN A 102 7.49 -10.43 7.53
CA ASN A 102 8.65 -11.28 7.23
C ASN A 102 9.63 -10.66 6.23
N LEU A 103 9.16 -9.77 5.35
CA LEU A 103 10.03 -9.01 4.43
C LEU A 103 10.96 -8.03 5.15
N THR A 104 10.66 -7.62 6.40
CA THR A 104 11.38 -6.51 7.06
C THR A 104 11.76 -6.74 8.52
N SER A 105 11.36 -7.85 9.13
CA SER A 105 11.67 -8.16 10.54
C SER A 105 12.96 -8.97 10.71
N ARG A 106 13.82 -9.02 9.69
CA ARG A 106 15.19 -9.50 9.88
C ARG A 106 16.02 -8.36 10.48
N GLU A 107 16.16 -8.36 11.80
CA GLU A 107 17.31 -7.70 12.41
C GLU A 107 18.59 -8.42 11.91
N PRO A 108 19.67 -7.68 11.60
CA PRO A 108 20.98 -8.28 11.40
C PRO A 108 21.46 -8.83 12.75
N HIS A 109 22.01 -10.04 12.73
CA HIS A 109 22.86 -10.52 13.83
C HIS A 109 24.03 -9.54 14.07
#